data_AF-A0A257PML5-F1
#
_entry.id   AF-A0A257PML5-F1
#
_cell.length_a   1.000
_cell.length_b   1.000
_cell.length_c   1.000
_cell.angle_alpha   90.00
_cell.angle_beta   90.00
_cell.angle_gamma   90.00
#
_symmetry.space_group_name_H-M   'P 1'
#
loop_
_entity.id
_entity.type
_entity.pdbx_description
1 polymer ?
#
loop_
_entity_poly.entity_id
_entity_poly.type
_entity_poly.pdbx_seq_one_letter_code
_entity_poly.pdbx_strand_id
1 'polypeptide(L)'
;MEREEGLRRDVLFAYDLLLPEDFRPVPADGEVEHFELWPLPRVLEVMSASDDFKFNVNLVLIDLCLRQGLIAGDAAATLRAALHPTVPAPSALNAI
;
A
#
# COMPACT_ATOMS: atom_id res chain seq x y z
N MET A 1 -4.44 -16.41 -0.74
CA MET A 1 -3.48 -17.48 -0.36
C MET A 1 -3.78 -17.81 1.08
N GLU A 2 -4.33 -18.98 1.34
CA GLU A 2 -4.60 -19.46 2.71
C GLU A 2 -3.24 -19.68 3.39
N ARG A 3 -3.00 -18.98 4.50
CA ARG A 3 -1.85 -19.27 5.39
C ARG A 3 -2.33 -20.22 6.48
N GLU A 4 -1.42 -20.96 7.11
CA GLU A 4 -1.76 -21.82 8.26
C GLU A 4 -2.46 -21.03 9.38
N GLU A 5 -2.21 -19.72 9.45
CA GLU A 5 -2.80 -18.75 10.38
C GLU A 5 -4.25 -18.35 10.03
N GLY A 6 -4.75 -18.71 8.85
CA GLY A 6 -6.08 -18.36 8.35
C GLY A 6 -6.13 -17.11 7.44
N LEU A 7 -7.31 -16.49 7.37
CA LEU A 7 -7.59 -15.32 6.52
C LEU A 7 -7.29 -14.01 7.27
N ARG A 8 -6.65 -13.06 6.60
CA ARG A 8 -6.44 -11.70 7.11
C ARG A 8 -7.39 -10.72 6.46
N ARG A 9 -7.97 -9.84 7.28
CA ARG A 9 -8.87 -8.76 6.85
C ARG A 9 -8.38 -7.45 7.47
N ASP A 10 -7.28 -6.95 6.91
CA ASP A 10 -6.59 -5.78 7.44
C ASP A 10 -7.12 -4.49 6.84
N VAL A 11 -7.07 -3.42 7.63
CA VAL A 11 -7.30 -2.04 7.17
C VAL A 11 -6.00 -1.28 7.36
N LEU A 12 -5.48 -0.71 6.27
CA LEU A 12 -4.27 0.12 6.29
C LEU A 12 -4.68 1.60 6.25
N PHE A 13 -4.26 2.36 7.26
CA PHE A 13 -4.41 3.82 7.27
C PHE A 13 -3.13 4.45 6.73
N ALA A 14 -3.21 5.04 5.54
CA ALA A 14 -2.07 5.68 4.88
C ALA A 14 -2.04 7.19 5.21
N TYR A 15 -0.84 7.72 5.41
CA TYR A 15 -0.59 9.13 5.70
C TYR A 15 0.48 9.67 4.76
N ASP A 16 0.28 10.90 4.29
CA ASP A 16 1.29 11.64 3.55
C ASP A 16 1.94 12.67 4.49
N LEU A 17 3.27 12.79 4.39
CA LEU A 17 4.05 13.79 5.12
C LEU A 17 5.02 14.47 4.17
N LEU A 18 4.90 15.79 4.04
CA LEU A 18 5.88 16.60 3.33
C LEU A 18 7.07 16.84 4.27
N LEU A 19 8.26 16.50 3.80
CA LEU A 19 9.51 16.60 4.56
C LEU A 19 10.38 17.73 4.00
N PRO A 20 11.19 18.39 4.84
CA PRO A 20 12.27 19.26 4.37
C PRO A 20 13.23 18.53 3.42
N GLU A 21 13.79 19.22 2.43
CA GLU A 21 14.72 18.62 1.44
C GLU A 21 16.00 18.07 2.09
N ASP A 22 16.42 18.64 3.22
CA ASP A 22 17.59 18.27 3.99
C ASP A 22 17.30 17.20 5.06
N PHE A 23 16.05 16.77 5.23
CA PHE A 23 15.69 15.71 6.17
C PHE A 23 16.35 14.38 5.78
N ARG A 24 16.93 13.68 6.76
CA ARG A 24 17.53 12.35 6.59
C ARG A 24 17.00 11.43 7.70
N PRO A 25 16.17 10.42 7.37
CA PRO A 25 15.71 9.47 8.37
C PRO A 25 16.87 8.60 8.88
N VAL A 26 16.86 8.29 10.17
CA VAL A 26 17.86 7.45 10.83
C VAL A 26 17.14 6.32 11.55
N PRO A 27 17.53 5.04 11.33
CA PRO A 27 16.98 3.93 12.10
C PRO A 27 17.23 4.11 13.60
N ALA A 28 16.23 3.84 14.44
CA ALA A 28 16.27 4.19 15.86
C ALA A 28 16.24 2.98 16.82
N ASP A 29 15.52 1.92 16.47
CA ASP A 29 15.17 0.82 17.38
C ASP A 29 15.58 -0.57 16.85
N GLY A 30 16.22 -0.62 15.68
CA GLY A 30 16.69 -1.85 15.05
C GLY A 30 15.64 -2.57 14.19
N GLU A 31 14.45 -2.00 14.01
CA GLU A 31 13.44 -2.57 13.09
C GLU A 31 13.76 -2.30 11.61
N VAL A 32 14.51 -1.23 11.34
CA VAL A 32 14.93 -0.79 10.01
C VAL A 32 16.44 -0.88 9.90
N GLU A 33 16.94 -1.48 8.81
CA GLU A 33 18.37 -1.55 8.52
C GLU A 33 18.90 -0.21 7.99
N HIS A 34 18.25 0.32 6.95
CA HIS A 34 18.58 1.62 6.35
C HIS A 34 17.38 2.22 5.60
N PHE A 35 17.54 3.48 5.17
CA PHE A 35 16.58 4.18 4.34
C PHE A 35 17.21 4.59 3.02
N GLU A 36 16.43 4.51 1.93
CA GLU A 36 16.80 5.01 0.61
C GLU A 36 15.75 6.00 0.11
N LEU A 37 16.20 7.07 -0.55
CA LEU A 37 15.32 8.01 -1.22
C LEU A 37 15.25 7.67 -2.71
N TRP A 38 14.10 7.19 -3.17
CA TRP A 38 13.87 6.86 -4.58
C TRP A 38 12.86 7.79 -5.24
N PRO A 39 13.05 8.13 -6.53
CA PRO A 39 12.00 8.75 -7.33
C PRO A 39 10.79 7.82 -7.46
N LEU A 40 9.57 8.36 -7.38
CA LEU A 40 8.33 7.59 -7.52
C LEU A 40 8.25 6.73 -8.79
N PRO A 41 8.72 7.17 -9.98
CA PRO A 41 8.74 6.30 -11.16
C PRO A 41 9.55 5.01 -10.96
N ARG A 42 10.70 5.08 -10.27
CA ARG A 42 11.52 3.89 -9.95
C ARG A 42 10.77 2.97 -8.98
N VAL A 43 10.10 3.53 -7.98
CA VAL A 43 9.27 2.75 -7.05
C VAL A 43 8.19 1.98 -7.81
N LEU A 44 7.49 2.64 -8.74
CA LEU A 44 6.47 2.00 -9.58
C LEU A 44 7.05 0.87 -10.45
N GLU A 45 8.19 1.11 -11.08
CA GLU A 45 8.89 0.11 -11.90
C GLU A 45 9.24 -1.14 -11.08
N VAL A 46 9.97 -0.97 -9.97
CA VAL A 46 10.39 -2.09 -9.11
C VAL A 46 9.20 -2.82 -8.53
N MET A 47 8.19 -2.09 -8.05
CA MET A 47 6.94 -2.66 -7.53
C MET A 47 6.21 -3.51 -8.59
N SER A 48 6.26 -3.12 -9.86
CA SER A 48 5.57 -3.85 -10.94
C SER A 48 6.34 -5.07 -11.46
N ALA A 49 7.65 -5.12 -11.23
CA ALA A 49 8.55 -6.10 -11.84
C ALA A 49 9.17 -7.09 -10.84
N SER A 50 8.96 -6.90 -9.53
CA SER A 50 9.62 -7.69 -8.49
C SER A 50 8.75 -7.85 -7.24
N ASP A 51 9.22 -8.69 -6.31
CA ASP A 51 8.65 -8.90 -4.98
C ASP A 51 9.52 -8.26 -3.87
N ASP A 52 10.33 -7.25 -4.21
CA ASP A 52 11.27 -6.62 -3.27
C ASP A 52 10.58 -5.82 -2.14
N PHE A 53 9.31 -5.45 -2.35
CA PHE A 53 8.48 -4.82 -1.34
C PHE A 53 7.62 -5.85 -0.60
N LYS A 54 7.41 -5.61 0.70
CA LYS A 54 6.43 -6.38 1.48
C LYS A 54 5.06 -6.30 0.80
N PHE A 55 4.36 -7.43 0.72
CA PHE A 55 3.09 -7.55 -0.01
C PHE A 55 2.04 -6.48 0.34
N ASN A 56 1.95 -6.07 1.62
CA ASN A 56 1.00 -5.05 2.07
C ASN A 56 1.48 -3.61 1.79
N VAL A 57 2.80 -3.40 1.68
CA VAL A 57 3.39 -2.11 1.30
C VAL A 57 3.06 -1.78 -0.15
N ASN A 58 2.98 -2.77 -1.04
CA ASN A 58 2.53 -2.58 -2.42
C ASN A 58 1.16 -1.87 -2.49
N LEU A 59 0.24 -2.18 -1.57
CA LEU A 59 -1.08 -1.55 -1.54
C LEU A 59 -1.01 -0.05 -1.24
N VAL A 60 -0.13 0.35 -0.31
CA VAL A 60 0.12 1.75 0.06
C VAL A 60 0.78 2.50 -1.10
N LEU A 61 1.74 1.86 -1.77
CA LEU A 61 2.44 2.44 -2.92
C LEU A 61 1.51 2.61 -4.14
N ILE A 62 0.66 1.62 -4.42
CA ILE A 62 -0.36 1.73 -5.48
C ILE A 62 -1.31 2.89 -5.20
N ASP A 63 -1.81 3.03 -3.96
CA ASP A 63 -2.66 4.16 -3.57
C ASP A 63 -1.96 5.51 -3.83
N LEU A 64 -0.69 5.64 -3.41
CA LEU A 64 0.10 6.84 -3.67
C LEU A 64 0.28 7.11 -5.17
N CYS A 65 0.67 6.10 -5.97
CA CYS A 65 0.83 6.25 -7.40
C CYS A 65 -0.47 6.64 -8.12
N LEU A 66 -1.62 6.14 -7.67
CA LEU A 66 -2.93 6.54 -8.16
C LEU A 66 -3.27 7.99 -7.82
N ARG A 67 -2.95 8.45 -6.61
CA ARG A 67 -3.18 9.85 -6.18
C ARG A 67 -2.25 10.84 -6.88
N GLN A 68 -1.02 10.42 -7.17
CA GLN A 68 -0.02 11.21 -7.91
C GLN A 68 -0.18 11.12 -9.44
N GLY A 69 -1.13 10.32 -9.94
CA GLY A 69 -1.43 10.20 -11.38
C GLY A 69 -0.41 9.39 -12.19
N LEU A 70 0.46 8.60 -11.54
CA LEU A 70 1.41 7.72 -12.24
C LEU A 70 0.74 6.48 -12.83
N ILE A 71 -0.41 6.08 -12.29
CA ILE A 71 -1.24 5.00 -12.82
C ILE A 71 -2.55 5.60 -13.32
N ALA A 72 -2.89 5.37 -14.59
CA ALA A 72 -4.02 5.97 -15.27
C ALA A 72 -4.81 4.95 -16.12
N GLY A 73 -5.96 5.40 -16.66
CA GLY A 73 -6.83 4.58 -17.51
C GLY A 73 -7.55 3.47 -16.76
N ASP A 74 -7.87 2.39 -17.47
CA ASP A 74 -8.68 1.28 -16.95
C ASP A 74 -8.01 0.55 -15.78
N ALA A 75 -6.67 0.47 -15.80
CA ALA A 75 -5.90 -0.08 -14.69
C ALA A 75 -6.13 0.72 -13.40
N ALA A 76 -6.17 2.05 -13.48
CA ALA A 76 -6.43 2.90 -12.33
C ALA A 76 -7.83 2.68 -11.74
N ALA A 77 -8.85 2.55 -12.60
CA ALA A 77 -10.21 2.25 -12.14
C ALA A 77 -10.28 0.90 -11.41
N THR A 78 -9.63 -0.12 -11.96
CA THR A 78 -9.59 -1.47 -11.40
C THR A 78 -8.89 -1.49 -10.04
N LEU A 79 -7.72 -0.86 -9.94
CA LEU A 79 -6.95 -0.81 -8.70
C LEU A 79 -7.66 -0.01 -7.61
N ARG A 80 -8.33 1.10 -7.95
CA ARG A 80 -9.15 1.86 -6.98
C ARG A 80 -10.29 1.02 -6.40
N ALA A 81 -10.99 0.27 -7.25
CA ALA A 81 -12.06 -0.61 -6.79
C ALA A 81 -11.54 -1.74 -5.88
N ALA A 82 -10.34 -2.27 -6.17
CA ALA A 82 -9.72 -3.32 -5.38
C ALA A 82 -9.18 -2.82 -4.02
N LEU A 83 -8.64 -1.59 -3.95
CA LEU A 83 -8.12 -1.00 -2.71
C LEU A 83 -9.21 -0.51 -1.76
N HIS A 84 -10.36 -0.10 -2.31
CA HIS A 84 -11.50 0.37 -1.53
C HIS A 84 -12.74 -0.49 -1.80
N PRO A 85 -12.69 -1.79 -1.44
CA PRO A 85 -13.82 -2.66 -1.65
C PRO A 85 -14.99 -2.14 -0.81
N THR A 86 -16.16 -1.99 -1.43
CA THR A 86 -17.39 -1.76 -0.69
C THR A 86 -17.65 -3.01 0.14
N VAL A 87 -17.42 -2.90 1.45
CA VAL A 87 -17.89 -3.93 2.38
C VAL A 87 -19.41 -3.78 2.44
N PRO A 88 -20.20 -4.77 1.96
CA PRO A 88 -21.63 -4.74 2.19
C PRO A 88 -21.85 -4.66 3.70
N ALA A 89 -22.80 -3.81 4.13
CA ALA A 89 -23.20 -3.77 5.54
C ALA A 89 -23.46 -5.21 6.01
N PRO A 90 -23.00 -5.60 7.22
CA PRO A 90 -23.22 -6.94 7.71
C PRO A 90 -24.70 -7.27 7.55
N SER A 91 -25.02 -8.31 6.79
CA SER A 91 -26.40 -8.75 6.66
C SER A 91 -26.90 -9.08 8.07
N ALA A 92 -28.15 -8.70 8.37
CA ALA A 92 -28.81 -8.99 9.63
C ALA A 92 -29.14 -10.50 9.79
N LEU A 93 -28.22 -11.38 9.39
CA LEU A 93 -28.26 -12.82 9.57
C LEU A 93 -27.30 -13.19 10.70
N ASN A 94 -27.63 -12.72 11.90
CA ASN A 94 -27.24 -13.29 13.19
C ASN A 94 -28.23 -12.79 14.26
N ALA A 95 -29.52 -12.79 13.91
CA ALA A 95 -30.59 -12.79 14.88
C ALA A 95 -31.37 -14.09 14.68
N ILE A 96 -31.31 -14.93 15.72
CA ILE A 96 -31.92 -16.26 15.91
C ILE A 96 -31.03 -17.43 15.46
#